data_AF-A0A1W9WNW1-F1
#
_entry.id   AF-A0A1W9WNW1-F1
#
_cell.length_a   1.000
_cell.length_b   1.000
_cell.length_c   1.000
_cell.angle_alpha   90.00
_cell.angle_beta   90.00
_cell.angle_gamma   90.00
#
_symmetry.space_group_name_H-M   'P 1'
#
loop_
_entity.id
_entity.type
_entity.pdbx_description
1 polymer ?
#
loop_
_entity_poly.entity_id
_entity_poly.type
_entity_poly.pdbx_seq_one_letter_code
_entity_poly.pdbx_strand_id
1 'polypeptide(L)'
;MNDHKEQSEIIEEAIIIFEEFSSELSEREGSLTIDPTEKGPMFDIRVEARRSIGISSMQIFCFDLMLIVLCQKNGMGPGFLVHDSHLFDGMDSRQIAKAFEIGSKAADEYGFQYIVTINSDMIPYAEFSTDFKFQDYSLPVFLTDDTEDGGLFGFRFE
;
A
#
# COMPACT_ATOMS: atom_id res chain seq x y z
N MET A 1 -4.03 3.77 34.77
CA MET A 1 -3.32 2.48 34.79
C MET A 1 -3.82 1.52 33.72
N ASN A 2 -4.99 1.75 33.09
CA ASN A 2 -5.47 1.00 31.92
C ASN A 2 -4.96 1.57 30.58
N ASP A 3 -4.96 2.91 30.41
CA ASP A 3 -4.57 3.56 29.14
C ASP A 3 -3.17 3.19 28.64
N HIS A 4 -2.17 3.12 29.52
CA HIS A 4 -0.80 2.80 29.10
C HIS A 4 -0.65 1.35 28.61
N LYS A 5 -1.48 0.43 29.11
CA LYS A 5 -1.43 -0.97 28.70
C LYS A 5 -2.12 -1.16 27.35
N GLU A 6 -3.30 -0.55 27.20
CA GLU A 6 -4.09 -0.58 25.96
C GLU A 6 -3.34 0.10 24.80
N GLN A 7 -2.68 1.24 25.06
CA GLN A 7 -1.81 1.89 24.07
C GLN A 7 -0.61 1.02 23.67
N SER A 8 -0.05 0.25 24.61
CA SER A 8 1.09 -0.63 24.33
C SER A 8 0.68 -1.80 23.43
N GLU A 9 -0.51 -2.37 23.62
CA GLU A 9 -1.03 -3.49 22.82
C GLU A 9 -1.31 -3.05 21.37
N ILE A 10 -1.90 -1.88 21.17
CA ILE A 10 -2.15 -1.32 19.82
C ILE A 10 -0.83 -0.99 19.10
N ILE A 11 0.14 -0.45 19.81
CA ILE A 11 1.47 -0.13 19.24
C ILE A 11 2.19 -1.42 18.83
N GLU A 12 2.19 -2.44 19.69
CA GLU A 12 2.80 -3.73 19.39
C GLU A 12 2.15 -4.40 18.17
N GLU A 13 0.82 -4.38 18.08
CA GLU A 13 0.09 -4.89 16.92
C GLU A 13 0.45 -4.11 15.64
N ALA A 14 0.52 -2.78 15.71
CA ALA A 14 0.91 -1.95 14.57
C ALA A 14 2.32 -2.28 14.06
N ILE A 15 3.28 -2.50 14.98
CA ILE A 15 4.66 -2.86 14.63
C ILE A 15 4.69 -4.22 13.93
N ILE A 16 4.00 -5.22 14.48
CA ILE A 16 3.95 -6.57 13.90
C ILE A 16 3.39 -6.54 12.47
N ILE A 17 2.23 -5.88 12.26
CA ILE A 17 1.61 -5.81 10.93
C ILE A 17 2.52 -5.09 9.93
N PHE A 18 3.16 -4.00 10.35
CA PHE A 18 4.09 -3.28 9.48
C PHE A 18 5.29 -4.15 9.08
N GLU A 19 5.90 -4.84 10.03
CA GLU A 19 7.06 -5.71 9.80
C GLU A 19 6.71 -6.90 8.90
N GLU A 20 5.52 -7.49 9.08
CA GLU A 20 4.98 -8.53 8.20
C GLU A 20 4.94 -8.05 6.74
N PHE A 21 4.24 -6.95 6.45
CA PHE A 21 4.16 -6.42 5.08
C PHE A 21 5.52 -5.99 4.53
N SER A 22 6.36 -5.38 5.37
CA SER A 22 7.71 -4.97 4.94
C SER A 22 8.57 -6.16 4.54
N SER A 23 8.47 -7.28 5.27
CA SER A 23 9.25 -8.50 5.00
C SER A 23 8.76 -9.24 3.74
N GLU A 24 7.45 -9.20 3.45
CA GLU A 24 6.91 -9.78 2.21
C GLU A 24 7.33 -8.98 0.98
N LEU A 25 7.30 -7.65 1.09
CA LEU A 25 7.61 -6.73 -0.01
C LEU A 25 9.11 -6.70 -0.35
N SER A 26 9.98 -6.81 0.65
CA SER A 26 11.42 -6.58 0.54
C SER A 26 12.24 -7.67 1.23
N GLU A 27 13.40 -8.01 0.66
CA GLU A 27 14.40 -8.83 1.36
C GLU A 27 15.01 -8.13 2.59
N ARG A 28 14.83 -6.81 2.71
CA ARG A 28 15.29 -6.02 3.84
C ARG A 28 14.12 -5.67 4.73
N GLU A 29 14.16 -6.15 5.96
CA GLU A 29 13.18 -5.84 6.99
C GLU A 29 13.23 -4.34 7.32
N GLY A 30 12.07 -3.70 7.22
CA GLY A 30 11.83 -2.38 7.77
C GLY A 30 11.31 -2.52 9.19
N SER A 31 11.83 -1.71 10.11
CA SER A 31 11.34 -1.64 11.49
C SER A 31 10.50 -0.38 11.69
N LEU A 32 9.39 -0.50 12.41
CA LEU A 32 8.59 0.62 12.87
C LEU A 32 8.84 0.86 14.36
N THR A 33 9.16 2.10 14.74
CA THR A 33 9.21 2.53 16.14
C THR A 33 8.23 3.66 16.36
N ILE A 34 7.45 3.59 17.44
CA ILE A 34 6.47 4.60 17.81
C ILE A 34 6.81 5.07 19.23
N ASP A 35 7.37 6.27 19.32
CA ASP A 35 7.78 6.87 20.60
C ASP A 35 6.81 7.99 21.02
N PRO A 36 6.36 8.03 22.29
CA PRO A 36 5.58 9.17 22.77
C PRO A 36 6.47 10.40 22.91
N THR A 37 6.01 11.55 22.42
CA THR A 37 6.67 12.85 22.64
C THR A 37 5.68 13.89 23.15
N GLU A 38 6.18 15.01 23.70
CA GLU A 38 5.33 16.13 24.13
C GLU A 38 4.48 16.74 23.00
N LYS A 39 4.83 16.49 21.72
CA LYS A 39 4.12 16.99 20.54
C LYS A 39 3.21 15.94 19.88
N GLY A 40 3.05 14.77 20.50
CA GLY A 40 2.36 13.62 19.93
C GLY A 40 3.30 12.45 19.62
N PRO A 41 2.79 11.34 19.07
CA PRO A 41 3.61 10.19 18.73
C PRO A 41 4.59 10.54 17.61
N MET A 42 5.85 10.14 17.80
CA MET A 42 6.89 10.18 16.78
C MET A 42 6.98 8.80 16.15
N PHE A 43 6.87 8.74 14.82
CA PHE A 43 7.03 7.53 14.05
C PHE A 43 8.42 7.53 13.41
N ASP A 44 9.21 6.52 13.70
CA ASP A 44 10.52 6.30 13.07
C ASP A 44 10.49 4.97 12.31
N ILE A 45 10.54 5.06 10.98
CA ILE A 45 10.58 3.90 10.10
C ILE A 45 12.00 3.76 9.55
N ARG A 46 12.68 2.68 9.94
CA ARG A 46 14.07 2.41 9.54
C ARG A 46 14.13 1.20 8.62
N VAL A 47 14.93 1.32 7.57
CA VAL A 47 15.28 0.22 6.67
C VAL A 47 16.80 0.24 6.54
N GLU A 48 17.45 -0.92 6.53
CA GLU A 48 18.90 -1.06 6.32
C GLU A 48 19.32 -0.72 4.88
N ALA A 49 19.12 0.52 4.46
CA ALA A 49 19.46 0.99 3.13
C ALA A 49 19.64 2.52 3.09
N ARG A 50 20.42 3.02 2.10
CA ARG A 50 20.49 4.46 1.82
C ARG A 50 19.10 4.94 1.41
N ARG A 51 18.57 5.98 2.07
CA ARG A 51 17.28 6.62 1.74
C ARG A 51 17.20 6.87 0.22
N SER A 52 16.44 6.03 -0.48
CA SER A 52 16.08 6.19 -1.88
C SER A 52 14.58 6.48 -1.97
N ILE A 53 14.13 7.02 -3.10
CA ILE A 53 12.70 7.26 -3.36
C ILE A 53 11.91 5.95 -3.23
N GLY A 54 12.43 4.85 -3.77
CA GLY A 54 11.80 3.52 -3.66
C GLY A 54 11.60 3.03 -2.23
N ILE A 55 12.59 3.23 -1.35
CA ILE A 55 12.45 2.83 0.06
C ILE A 55 11.33 3.62 0.73
N SER A 56 11.24 4.94 0.48
CA SER A 56 10.17 5.75 1.04
C SER A 56 8.79 5.29 0.53
N SER A 57 8.67 5.00 -0.77
CA SER A 57 7.44 4.45 -1.36
C SER A 57 7.02 3.12 -0.72
N MET A 58 7.96 2.21 -0.49
CA MET A 58 7.71 0.93 0.18
C MET A 58 7.24 1.13 1.62
N GLN A 59 7.85 2.08 2.34
CA GLN A 59 7.47 2.40 3.71
C GLN A 59 6.05 2.95 3.78
N ILE A 60 5.68 3.86 2.86
CA ILE A 60 4.32 4.40 2.76
C ILE A 60 3.33 3.27 2.50
N PHE A 61 3.62 2.40 1.52
CA PHE A 61 2.77 1.25 1.21
C PHE A 61 2.52 0.34 2.43
N CYS A 62 3.58 -0.05 3.15
CA CYS A 62 3.45 -0.92 4.32
C CYS A 62 2.72 -0.23 5.48
N PHE A 63 2.96 1.08 5.66
CA PHE A 63 2.32 1.87 6.69
C PHE A 63 0.81 2.03 6.41
N ASP A 64 0.43 2.32 5.16
CA ASP A 64 -0.97 2.47 4.77
C ASP A 64 -1.74 1.15 4.89
N LEU A 65 -1.12 0.02 4.53
CA LEU A 65 -1.69 -1.31 4.78
C LEU A 65 -1.85 -1.61 6.28
N MET A 66 -0.85 -1.28 7.10
CA MET A 66 -0.96 -1.42 8.54
C MET A 66 -2.15 -0.61 9.09
N LEU A 67 -2.31 0.64 8.65
CA LEU A 67 -3.42 1.49 9.08
C LEU A 67 -4.79 0.94 8.68
N ILE A 68 -4.97 0.49 7.43
CA ILE A 68 -6.27 -0.04 7.00
C ILE A 68 -6.61 -1.34 7.71
N VAL A 69 -5.62 -2.21 7.98
CA VAL A 69 -5.82 -3.45 8.75
C VAL A 69 -6.26 -3.14 10.18
N LEU A 70 -5.57 -2.22 10.87
CA LEU A 70 -5.98 -1.77 12.20
C LEU A 70 -7.38 -1.15 12.18
N CYS A 71 -7.69 -0.35 11.16
CA CYS A 71 -9.03 0.22 10.99
C CYS A 71 -10.10 -0.88 10.84
N GLN A 72 -9.88 -1.88 9.98
CA GLN A 72 -10.84 -2.97 9.79
C GLN A 72 -11.03 -3.80 11.06
N LYS A 73 -9.94 -4.15 11.76
CA LYS A 73 -10.01 -4.90 13.03
C LYS A 73 -10.81 -4.15 14.11
N ASN A 74 -10.76 -2.83 14.11
CA ASN A 74 -11.47 -1.97 15.06
C ASN A 74 -12.85 -1.49 14.57
N GLY A 75 -13.31 -1.93 13.39
CA GLY A 75 -14.58 -1.50 12.81
C GLY A 75 -14.63 0.00 12.47
N MET A 76 -13.47 0.56 12.10
CA MET A 76 -13.27 1.98 11.79
C MET A 76 -12.93 2.18 10.31
N GLY A 77 -13.05 3.43 9.86
CA GLY A 77 -12.61 3.85 8.54
C GLY A 77 -13.58 3.50 7.40
N PRO A 78 -13.19 3.80 6.16
CA PRO A 78 -14.10 3.79 5.02
C PRO A 78 -14.28 2.42 4.35
N GLY A 79 -13.53 1.39 4.74
CA GLY A 79 -13.59 0.07 4.11
C GLY A 79 -12.82 -0.04 2.79
N PHE A 80 -12.00 0.95 2.44
CA PHE A 80 -11.17 0.93 1.24
C PHE A 80 -9.84 1.67 1.42
N LEU A 81 -8.86 1.31 0.57
CA LEU A 81 -7.55 1.96 0.45
C LEU A 81 -7.29 2.29 -1.02
N VAL A 82 -6.81 3.50 -1.31
CA VAL A 82 -6.51 3.97 -2.67
C VAL A 82 -5.06 4.41 -2.77
N HIS A 83 -4.32 3.85 -3.72
CA HIS A 83 -2.97 4.31 -4.08
C HIS A 83 -2.92 4.81 -5.52
N ASP A 84 -2.23 5.92 -5.75
CA ASP A 84 -1.99 6.44 -7.09
C ASP A 84 -0.67 5.94 -7.68
N SER A 85 -0.39 6.32 -8.93
CA SER A 85 0.80 5.83 -9.65
C SER A 85 2.09 6.29 -9.00
N HIS A 86 2.11 7.47 -8.37
CA HIS A 86 3.31 8.05 -7.77
C HIS A 86 3.90 7.19 -6.64
N LEU A 87 3.04 6.44 -5.93
CA LEU A 87 3.54 5.51 -4.92
C LEU A 87 4.51 4.49 -5.54
N PHE A 88 4.27 4.08 -6.79
CA PHE A 88 5.02 3.01 -7.46
C PHE A 88 6.24 3.51 -8.25
N ASP A 89 6.37 4.82 -8.52
CA ASP A 89 7.44 5.40 -9.34
C ASP A 89 8.86 5.10 -8.84
N GLY A 90 9.02 4.90 -7.53
CA GLY A 90 10.31 4.58 -6.91
C GLY A 90 10.65 3.09 -6.85
N MET A 91 9.68 2.22 -7.13
CA MET A 91 9.80 0.77 -6.96
C MET A 91 10.28 0.09 -8.24
N ASP A 92 11.01 -1.01 -8.12
CA ASP A 92 11.31 -1.87 -9.27
C ASP A 92 10.10 -2.76 -9.63
N SER A 93 10.13 -3.38 -10.83
CA SER A 93 9.01 -4.18 -11.35
C SER A 93 8.61 -5.33 -10.42
N ARG A 94 9.56 -5.94 -9.70
CA ARG A 94 9.30 -7.03 -8.77
C ARG A 94 8.58 -6.53 -7.53
N GLN A 95 9.00 -5.37 -7.03
CA GLN A 95 8.36 -4.71 -5.89
C GLN A 95 6.93 -4.28 -6.23
N ILE A 96 6.69 -3.74 -7.43
CA ILE A 96 5.34 -3.38 -7.88
C ILE A 96 4.45 -4.63 -7.96
N ALA A 97 4.95 -5.74 -8.54
CA ALA A 97 4.19 -6.98 -8.63
C ALA A 97 3.81 -7.52 -7.24
N LYS A 98 4.79 -7.58 -6.33
CA LYS A 98 4.57 -7.95 -4.94
C LYS A 98 3.57 -7.04 -4.23
N ALA A 99 3.65 -5.73 -4.42
CA ALA A 99 2.73 -4.79 -3.80
C ALA A 99 1.27 -5.07 -4.22
N PHE A 100 1.03 -5.41 -5.49
CA PHE A 100 -0.31 -5.77 -5.97
C PHE A 100 -0.81 -7.08 -5.36
N GLU A 101 0.04 -8.10 -5.32
CA GLU A 101 -0.29 -9.39 -4.72
C GLU A 101 -0.57 -9.27 -3.21
N ILE A 102 0.29 -8.56 -2.48
CA ILE A 102 0.12 -8.29 -1.04
C ILE A 102 -1.15 -7.49 -0.80
N GLY A 103 -1.37 -6.41 -1.54
CA GLY A 103 -2.56 -5.57 -1.38
C GLY A 103 -3.86 -6.32 -1.67
N SER A 104 -3.89 -7.16 -2.70
CA SER A 104 -5.03 -8.03 -3.01
C SER A 104 -5.29 -9.06 -1.90
N LYS A 105 -4.25 -9.75 -1.43
CA LYS A 105 -4.36 -10.74 -0.36
C LYS A 105 -4.85 -10.09 0.94
N ALA A 106 -4.28 -8.95 1.31
CA ALA A 106 -4.68 -8.20 2.50
C ALA A 106 -6.13 -7.71 2.42
N ALA A 107 -6.56 -7.24 1.24
CA ALA A 107 -7.95 -6.83 0.99
C ALA A 107 -8.93 -7.99 1.25
N ASP A 108 -8.64 -9.17 0.70
CA ASP A 108 -9.45 -10.38 0.91
C ASP A 108 -9.44 -10.86 2.36
N GLU A 109 -8.28 -10.85 3.02
CA GLU A 109 -8.09 -11.34 4.39
C GLU A 109 -8.76 -10.43 5.43
N TYR A 110 -8.60 -9.12 5.30
CA TYR A 110 -9.04 -8.15 6.29
C TYR A 110 -10.36 -7.45 5.92
N GLY A 111 -10.92 -7.73 4.74
CA GLY A 111 -12.26 -7.28 4.35
C GLY A 111 -12.35 -5.81 3.97
N PHE A 112 -11.41 -5.32 3.17
CA PHE A 112 -11.46 -3.96 2.59
C PHE A 112 -11.29 -3.99 1.07
N GLN A 113 -11.66 -2.90 0.38
CA GLN A 113 -11.41 -2.76 -1.05
C GLN A 113 -10.06 -2.08 -1.29
N TYR A 114 -9.17 -2.72 -2.06
CA TYR A 114 -7.93 -2.09 -2.51
C TYR A 114 -8.05 -1.57 -3.94
N ILE A 115 -7.79 -0.28 -4.14
CA ILE A 115 -7.91 0.42 -5.42
C ILE A 115 -6.56 1.03 -5.79
N VAL A 116 -6.13 0.78 -7.02
CA VAL A 116 -4.88 1.34 -7.55
C VAL A 116 -5.16 2.06 -8.87
N THR A 117 -4.67 3.29 -9.00
CA THR A 117 -4.53 3.93 -10.30
C THR A 117 -3.09 3.82 -10.75
N ILE A 118 -2.84 3.22 -11.92
CA ILE A 118 -1.48 3.02 -12.44
C ILE A 118 -1.44 3.25 -13.94
N ASN A 119 -0.31 3.78 -14.43
CA ASN A 119 -0.07 3.88 -15.86
C ASN A 119 0.16 2.48 -16.45
N SER A 120 -0.37 2.23 -17.64
CA SER A 120 -0.35 0.89 -18.24
C SER A 120 1.04 0.34 -18.54
N ASP A 121 2.03 1.21 -18.75
CA ASP A 121 3.44 0.88 -19.00
C ASP A 121 4.20 0.47 -17.72
N MET A 122 3.68 0.83 -16.55
CA MET A 122 4.24 0.46 -15.24
C MET A 122 3.77 -0.91 -14.75
N ILE A 123 2.84 -1.57 -15.44
CA ILE A 123 2.28 -2.85 -15.01
C ILE A 123 3.31 -3.98 -15.24
N PRO A 124 3.78 -4.67 -14.18
CA PRO A 124 4.86 -5.63 -14.27
C PRO A 124 4.36 -7.03 -14.64
N TYR A 125 3.74 -7.18 -15.82
CA TYR A 125 3.09 -8.43 -16.26
C TYR A 125 3.97 -9.69 -16.14
N ALA A 126 5.28 -9.56 -16.32
CA ALA A 126 6.22 -10.68 -16.30
C ALA A 126 6.66 -11.10 -14.89
N GLU A 127 6.41 -10.28 -13.86
CA GLU A 127 6.88 -10.49 -12.49
C GLU A 127 5.79 -11.04 -11.57
N PHE A 128 4.52 -11.02 -12.01
CA PHE A 128 3.42 -11.61 -11.24
C PHE A 128 3.60 -13.12 -11.07
N SER A 129 3.21 -13.62 -9.91
CA SER A 129 3.11 -15.05 -9.65
C SER A 129 2.09 -15.70 -10.59
N THR A 130 2.24 -17.00 -10.84
CA THR A 130 1.38 -17.75 -11.76
C THR A 130 -0.09 -17.74 -11.36
N ASP A 131 -0.34 -17.56 -10.07
CA ASP A 131 -1.68 -17.62 -9.47
C ASP A 131 -2.33 -16.22 -9.41
N PHE A 132 -1.55 -15.15 -9.64
CA PHE A 132 -2.05 -13.79 -9.68
C PHE A 132 -2.39 -13.35 -11.11
N LYS A 133 -3.69 -13.23 -11.38
CA LYS A 133 -4.21 -12.77 -12.68
C LYS A 133 -4.61 -11.31 -12.60
N PHE A 134 -3.70 -10.42 -12.95
CA PHE A 134 -3.95 -8.97 -12.91
C PHE A 134 -5.23 -8.56 -13.66
N GLN A 135 -5.56 -9.23 -14.77
CA GLN A 135 -6.73 -8.91 -15.58
C GLN A 135 -8.06 -9.09 -14.83
N ASP A 136 -8.11 -9.98 -13.83
CA ASP A 136 -9.31 -10.23 -13.03
C ASP A 136 -9.64 -9.03 -12.12
N TYR A 137 -8.67 -8.13 -11.88
CA TYR A 137 -8.80 -6.92 -11.06
C TYR A 137 -8.91 -5.63 -11.89
N SER A 138 -8.79 -5.72 -13.21
CA SER A 138 -8.85 -4.55 -14.09
C SER A 138 -10.29 -4.10 -14.30
N LEU A 139 -10.57 -2.81 -14.09
CA LEU A 139 -11.87 -2.25 -14.43
C LEU A 139 -12.04 -2.20 -15.95
N PRO A 140 -13.24 -2.53 -16.49
CA PRO A 140 -13.51 -2.42 -17.93
C PRO A 140 -13.37 -0.99 -18.47
N VAL A 141 -13.53 0.00 -17.60
CA VAL A 141 -13.38 1.42 -17.93
C VAL A 141 -11.89 1.75 -17.92
N PHE A 142 -11.36 2.07 -19.10
CA PHE A 142 -9.97 2.47 -19.30
C PHE A 142 -9.92 3.90 -19.83
N LEU A 143 -9.08 4.75 -19.22
CA LEU A 143 -8.85 6.10 -19.73
C LEU A 143 -7.73 6.05 -20.77
N THR A 144 -7.99 6.55 -21.97
CA THR A 144 -7.02 6.60 -23.07
C THR A 144 -7.06 7.95 -23.76
N ASP A 145 -5.90 8.41 -24.20
CA ASP A 145 -5.81 9.61 -25.03
C ASP A 145 -6.02 9.33 -26.53
N ASP A 146 -6.11 8.06 -26.94
CA ASP A 146 -6.16 7.63 -28.34
C ASP A 146 -7.51 7.86 -29.02
N THR A 147 -8.59 8.06 -28.25
CA THR A 147 -9.94 8.31 -28.78
C THR A 147 -10.51 9.63 -28.26
N GLU A 148 -11.44 10.23 -29.00
CA GLU A 148 -12.09 11.48 -28.59
C GLU A 148 -12.91 11.32 -27.29
N ASP A 149 -13.44 10.13 -27.07
CA ASP A 149 -14.27 9.74 -25.93
C ASP A 149 -13.50 8.99 -24.83
N GLY A 150 -12.21 8.74 -25.00
CA GLY A 150 -11.39 7.94 -24.08
C GLY A 150 -10.91 8.70 -22.84
N GLY A 151 -11.00 10.04 -22.85
CA GLY A 151 -10.59 10.88 -21.73
C GLY A 151 -11.58 10.85 -20.56
N LEU A 152 -11.18 11.39 -19.41
CA LEU A 152 -11.99 11.41 -18.17
C LEU A 152 -13.43 11.92 -18.35
N PHE A 153 -13.64 12.87 -19.27
CA PHE A 153 -14.93 13.48 -19.52
C PHE A 153 -15.77 12.77 -20.60
N GLY A 154 -15.21 11.80 -21.31
CA GLY A 154 -15.88 11.18 -22.46
C GLY A 154 -15.96 12.07 -23.71
N PHE A 155 -15.22 13.19 -23.73
CA PHE A 155 -15.06 14.11 -24.86
C PHE A 155 -13.79 14.95 -24.69
N ARG A 156 -13.33 15.61 -25.77
CA ARG A 156 -12.24 16.61 -25.75
C ARG A 156 -12.80 18.02 -25.76
N PHE A 157 -12.14 18.93 -25.03
CA PHE A 157 -12.45 20.36 -25.12
C PHE A 157 -11.89 20.93 -26.42
N GLU A 158 -12.70 21.71 -27.13
CA GLU A 158 -12.28 22.52 -28.30
C GLU A 158 -11.54 23.79 -27.88
#